data_AF-A0A7S2PAA3-F1
#
_entry.id   AF-A0A7S2PAA3-F1
#
_cell.length_a   1.000
_cell.length_b   1.000
_cell.length_c   1.000
_cell.angle_alpha   90.00
_cell.angle_beta   90.00
_cell.angle_gamma   90.00
#
_symmetry.space_group_name_H-M   'P 1'
#
loop_
_entity.id
_entity.type
_entity.pdbx_description
1 polymer ?
#
loop_
_entity_poly.entity_id
_entity_poly.type
_entity_poly.pdbx_seq_one_letter_code
_entity_poly.pdbx_strand_id
1 'polypeptide(L)'
;HLRAIGAAFCSLGAPDASDAPRPIIPFNSFAHQSSFRDGFEIQPAPDGKGMGAFSTVIIAKGSTLGEYTGEVLTRKEVEARYWGTRKENKHDRKWRKSRCQRKQGISGDYLFDMGNDLFIDGEDADVSSWCRFANHADELNDEGEDDVACN
;
A
#
# COMPACT_ATOMS: atom_id res chain seq x y z
N HIS A 1 -19.65 3.16 -16.44
CA HIS A 1 -20.27 2.62 -15.22
C HIS A 1 -19.22 1.89 -14.39
N LEU A 2 -18.45 2.64 -13.60
CA LEU A 2 -17.59 2.09 -12.55
C LEU A 2 -18.48 2.00 -11.31
N ARG A 3 -18.78 0.77 -10.86
CA ARG A 3 -19.41 0.58 -9.55
C ARG A 3 -18.29 0.66 -8.52
N ALA A 4 -18.26 1.76 -7.78
CA ALA A 4 -17.61 1.79 -6.48
C ALA A 4 -18.21 0.66 -5.65
N ILE A 5 -17.42 -0.39 -5.40
CA ILE A 5 -17.71 -1.31 -4.31
C ILE A 5 -17.36 -0.53 -3.06
N GLY A 6 -18.38 0.02 -2.40
CA GLY A 6 -18.24 0.59 -1.07
C GLY A 6 -17.62 -0.47 -0.17
N ALA A 7 -16.34 -0.30 0.13
CA ALA A 7 -15.65 -1.10 1.12
C ALA A 7 -16.17 -0.68 2.49
N ALA A 8 -17.28 -1.27 2.91
CA ALA A 8 -17.64 -1.34 4.31
C ALA A 8 -16.61 -2.23 5.01
N PHE A 9 -15.45 -1.67 5.38
CA PHE A 9 -14.57 -2.31 6.34
C PHE A 9 -15.19 -2.15 7.72
N CYS A 10 -15.90 -3.19 8.11
CA CYS A 10 -16.37 -3.37 9.47
C CYS A 10 -15.14 -3.41 10.38
N SER A 11 -15.03 -2.36 11.20
CA SER A 11 -14.27 -2.38 12.45
C SER A 11 -14.59 -3.66 13.21
N LEU A 12 -13.66 -4.61 13.17
CA LEU A 12 -13.61 -5.76 14.07
C LEU A 12 -12.22 -5.80 14.68
N GLY A 13 -12.02 -4.91 15.65
CA GLY A 13 -11.28 -5.18 16.90
C GLY A 13 -9.95 -5.92 16.80
N ALA A 14 -9.07 -5.53 15.89
CA ALA A 14 -7.64 -5.69 16.13
C ALA A 14 -7.20 -4.53 17.03
N PRO A 15 -6.39 -4.77 18.08
CA PRO A 15 -5.85 -3.68 18.90
C PRO A 15 -5.16 -2.68 17.98
N ASP A 16 -5.48 -1.39 18.15
CA ASP A 16 -4.99 -0.26 17.35
C ASP A 16 -3.56 -0.51 16.85
N ALA A 17 -3.46 -0.84 15.55
CA ALA A 17 -2.18 -0.97 14.85
C ALA A 17 -1.49 0.40 14.67
N SER A 18 -1.99 1.46 15.33
CA SER A 18 -1.50 2.84 15.20
C SER A 18 -0.14 3.08 15.88
N ASP A 19 0.25 2.25 16.86
CA ASP A 19 1.41 2.54 17.73
C ASP A 19 2.63 1.65 17.52
N ALA A 20 2.56 0.65 16.63
CA ALA A 20 3.76 -0.08 16.23
C ALA A 20 4.63 0.84 15.34
N PRO A 21 5.91 1.07 15.66
CA PRO A 21 6.77 1.90 14.82
C PRO A 21 6.81 1.29 13.41
N ARG A 22 6.35 2.05 12.42
CA ARG A 22 6.40 1.62 11.02
C ARG A 22 7.84 1.27 10.68
N PRO A 23 8.09 0.14 9.99
CA PRO A 23 9.44 -0.29 9.68
C PRO A 23 10.17 0.80 8.89
N ILE A 24 11.38 1.14 9.32
CA ILE A 24 12.28 2.01 8.57
C ILE A 24 12.69 1.24 7.31
N ILE A 25 12.29 1.75 6.15
CA ILE A 25 12.53 1.08 4.88
C ILE A 25 13.97 1.38 4.44
N PRO A 26 14.84 0.36 4.28
CA PRO A 26 16.22 0.60 3.91
C PRO A 26 16.35 1.25 2.53
N PHE A 27 17.29 2.19 2.36
CA PHE A 27 17.55 2.83 1.06
C PHE A 27 17.93 1.83 -0.05
N ASN A 28 18.47 0.67 0.30
CA ASN A 28 18.81 -0.39 -0.64
C ASN A 28 17.64 -1.37 -0.91
N SER A 29 16.46 -1.14 -0.35
CA SER A 29 15.26 -1.94 -0.63
C SER A 29 14.79 -1.80 -2.07
N PHE A 30 14.07 -2.80 -2.58
CA PHE A 30 13.49 -2.73 -3.92
C PHE A 30 12.52 -1.56 -4.07
N ALA A 31 11.78 -1.21 -3.03
CA ALA A 31 10.88 -0.06 -3.04
C ALA A 31 11.62 1.26 -3.37
N HIS A 32 12.76 1.54 -2.73
CA HIS A 32 13.56 2.74 -3.04
C HIS A 32 14.22 2.66 -4.42
N GLN A 33 14.75 1.50 -4.80
CA GLN A 33 15.38 1.34 -6.11
C GLN A 33 14.37 1.56 -7.25
N SER A 34 13.17 0.99 -7.12
CA SER A 34 12.10 1.16 -8.10
C SER A 34 11.58 2.60 -8.13
N SER A 35 11.51 3.29 -6.99
CA SER A 35 11.09 4.71 -6.99
C SER A 35 12.04 5.56 -7.83
N PHE A 36 13.35 5.43 -7.61
CA PHE A 36 14.35 6.21 -8.34
C PHE A 36 14.30 5.94 -9.84
N ARG A 37 14.20 4.65 -10.22
CA ARG A 37 14.10 4.24 -11.63
C ARG A 37 12.88 4.84 -12.32
N ASP A 38 11.75 4.93 -11.59
CA ASP A 38 10.46 5.34 -12.14
C ASP A 38 10.23 6.87 -12.01
N GLY A 39 11.22 7.62 -11.50
CA GLY A 39 11.13 9.09 -11.38
C GLY A 39 10.38 9.56 -10.14
N PHE A 40 10.54 8.85 -9.02
CA PHE A 40 9.93 9.15 -7.73
C PHE A 40 10.93 9.10 -6.58
N GLU A 41 10.67 9.89 -5.56
CA GLU A 41 11.36 9.86 -4.29
C GLU A 41 10.40 9.54 -3.15
N ILE A 42 10.81 8.66 -2.24
CA ILE A 42 10.02 8.31 -1.05
C ILE A 42 10.50 9.19 0.10
N GLN A 43 9.61 10.04 0.60
CA GLN A 43 9.90 11.01 1.66
C GLN A 43 8.75 11.08 2.68
N PRO A 44 8.95 11.65 3.88
CA PRO A 44 7.85 11.90 4.81
C PRO A 44 6.75 12.74 4.16
N ALA A 45 5.49 12.35 4.36
CA ALA A 45 4.34 13.10 3.89
C ALA A 45 4.20 14.43 4.68
N PRO A 46 3.85 15.56 4.03
CA PRO A 46 3.75 16.87 4.68
C PRO A 46 2.76 16.94 5.85
N ASP A 47 1.73 16.09 5.83
CA ASP A 47 0.69 16.00 6.85
C ASP A 47 1.09 15.12 8.05
N GLY A 48 2.30 14.56 8.03
CA GLY A 48 2.83 13.70 9.08
C GLY A 48 2.22 12.29 9.12
N LYS A 49 1.39 11.89 8.15
CA LYS A 49 0.72 10.57 8.12
C LYS A 49 1.61 9.41 7.64
N GLY A 50 2.94 9.57 7.71
CA GLY A 50 3.92 8.57 7.33
C GLY A 50 4.77 9.01 6.14
N MET A 51 5.00 8.09 5.21
CA MET A 51 5.81 8.32 4.00
C MET A 51 4.89 8.47 2.77
N GLY A 52 5.36 9.17 1.75
CA GLY A 52 4.69 9.30 0.45
C GLY A 52 5.71 9.22 -0.69
N ALA A 53 5.23 8.90 -1.89
CA ALA A 53 6.00 8.97 -3.13
C ALA A 53 5.75 10.30 -3.85
N PHE A 54 6.83 11.02 -4.16
CA PHE A 54 6.81 12.33 -4.80
C PHE A 54 7.51 12.25 -6.13
N SER A 55 6.89 12.73 -7.20
CA SER A 55 7.52 12.69 -8.51
C SER A 55 8.68 13.68 -8.61
N THR A 56 9.78 13.23 -9.19
CA THR A 56 10.96 14.05 -9.51
C THR A 56 11.00 14.45 -10.98
N VAL A 57 9.97 14.09 -11.74
CA VAL A 57 9.83 14.33 -13.18
C VAL A 57 8.43 14.87 -13.51
N ILE A 58 8.27 15.41 -14.72
CA ILE A 58 6.94 15.79 -15.21
C ILE A 58 6.21 14.52 -15.68
N ILE A 59 5.00 14.30 -15.15
CA ILE A 59 4.14 13.18 -15.52
C ILE A 59 3.07 13.68 -16.48
N ALA A 60 3.00 13.11 -17.68
CA ALA A 60 1.94 13.41 -18.63
C ALA A 60 0.63 12.74 -18.21
N LYS A 61 -0.51 13.39 -18.49
CA LYS A 61 -1.83 12.80 -18.26
C LYS A 61 -1.98 11.51 -19.07
N GLY A 62 -2.44 10.45 -18.43
CA GLY A 62 -2.62 9.13 -19.04
C GLY A 62 -1.38 8.24 -19.01
N SER A 63 -0.27 8.69 -18.43
CA SER A 63 0.91 7.85 -18.21
C SER A 63 0.66 6.77 -17.15
N THR A 64 1.15 5.57 -17.44
CA THR A 64 1.34 4.53 -16.41
C THR A 64 2.53 4.91 -15.54
N LEU A 65 2.34 4.95 -14.22
CA LEU A 65 3.39 5.38 -13.28
C LEU A 65 4.27 4.22 -12.81
N GLY A 66 3.67 3.05 -12.65
CA GLY A 66 4.34 1.86 -12.13
C GLY A 66 3.35 0.72 -11.94
N GLU A 67 3.90 -0.44 -11.60
CA GLU A 67 3.12 -1.63 -11.27
C GLU A 67 3.14 -1.82 -9.76
N TYR A 68 1.98 -2.07 -9.15
CA TYR A 68 1.90 -2.42 -7.73
C TYR A 68 2.39 -3.85 -7.53
N THR A 69 3.68 -4.03 -7.25
CA THR A 69 4.28 -5.36 -7.03
C THR A 69 4.41 -5.70 -5.54
N GLY A 70 4.48 -7.00 -5.24
CA GLY A 70 4.65 -7.55 -3.89
C GLY A 70 4.63 -9.08 -3.91
N GLU A 71 4.54 -9.71 -2.73
CA GLU A 71 4.35 -11.16 -2.63
C GLU A 71 2.93 -11.52 -3.12
N VAL A 72 2.79 -12.55 -3.97
CA VAL A 72 1.46 -13.04 -4.36
C VAL A 72 0.98 -14.03 -3.32
N LEU A 73 -0.18 -13.75 -2.71
CA LEU A 73 -0.80 -14.56 -1.69
C LEU A 73 -2.15 -15.10 -2.18
N THR A 74 -2.45 -16.33 -1.78
CA THR A 74 -3.81 -16.88 -1.92
C THR A 74 -4.72 -16.34 -0.81
N ARG A 75 -6.04 -16.37 -1.03
CA ARG A 75 -7.03 -16.04 0.02
C ARG A 75 -6.77 -16.78 1.33
N LYS A 76 -6.46 -18.08 1.25
CA LYS A 76 -6.19 -18.90 2.45
C LYS A 76 -4.98 -18.42 3.24
N GLU A 77 -3.96 -17.91 2.56
CA GLU A 77 -2.79 -17.33 3.20
C GLU A 77 -3.12 -15.98 3.83
N VAL A 78 -3.89 -15.13 3.16
CA VAL A 78 -4.34 -13.84 3.71
C VAL A 78 -5.19 -14.04 4.97
N GLU A 79 -6.17 -14.95 4.91
CA GLU A 79 -7.03 -15.32 6.05
C GLU A 79 -6.22 -15.79 7.28
N ALA A 80 -5.15 -16.56 7.04
CA ALA A 80 -4.32 -17.08 8.11
C ALA A 80 -3.31 -16.05 8.64
N ARG A 81 -2.71 -15.25 7.76
CA ARG A 81 -1.59 -14.37 8.09
C ARG A 81 -2.03 -13.01 8.62
N TYR A 82 -3.15 -12.48 8.15
CA TYR A 82 -3.61 -11.12 8.46
C TYR A 82 -4.95 -11.09 9.19
N TRP A 83 -5.96 -11.80 8.70
CA TRP A 83 -7.33 -11.65 9.23
C TRP A 83 -7.65 -12.50 10.45
N GLY A 84 -6.83 -13.52 10.73
CA GLY A 84 -7.06 -14.44 11.85
C GLY A 84 -8.32 -15.31 11.70
N THR A 85 -8.97 -15.31 10.53
CA THR A 85 -10.16 -16.11 10.24
C THR A 85 -9.82 -17.56 9.92
N ARG A 86 -8.54 -17.85 9.69
CA ARG A 86 -8.02 -19.20 9.49
C ARG A 86 -6.87 -19.47 10.45
N LYS A 87 -6.77 -20.70 10.96
CA LYS A 87 -5.66 -21.12 11.81
C LYS A 87 -4.36 -21.20 11.01
N GLU A 88 -3.31 -20.54 11.50
CA GLU A 88 -1.97 -20.60 10.91
C GLU A 88 -1.40 -22.01 10.87
N ASN A 89 -0.82 -22.36 9.72
CA ASN A 89 -0.06 -23.60 9.55
C ASN A 89 1.45 -23.35 9.77
N LYS A 90 2.28 -24.39 9.54
CA LYS A 90 3.74 -24.30 9.73
C LYS A 90 4.41 -23.32 8.76
N HIS A 91 3.90 -23.19 7.54
CA HIS A 91 4.40 -22.25 6.54
C HIS A 91 4.08 -20.81 6.93
N ASP A 92 2.87 -20.54 7.43
CA ASP A 92 2.48 -19.18 7.88
C ASP A 92 3.35 -18.71 9.05
N ARG A 93 3.62 -19.59 10.03
CA ARG A 93 4.56 -19.28 11.12
C ARG A 93 5.98 -19.02 10.64
N LYS A 94 6.45 -19.78 9.65
CA LYS A 94 7.77 -19.57 9.03
C LYS A 94 7.82 -18.23 8.30
N TRP A 95 6.76 -17.89 7.57
CA TRP A 95 6.60 -16.59 6.90
C TRP A 95 6.62 -15.44 7.90
N ARG A 96 5.82 -15.50 8.96
CA ARG A 96 5.78 -14.48 10.04
C ARG A 96 7.16 -14.30 10.69
N LYS A 97 7.87 -15.39 10.97
CA LYS A 97 9.24 -15.36 11.51
C LYS A 97 10.21 -14.69 10.53
N SER A 98 10.12 -14.99 9.23
CA SER A 98 10.94 -14.35 8.19
C SER A 98 10.72 -12.83 8.15
N ARG A 99 9.45 -12.39 8.20
CA ARG A 99 9.10 -10.95 8.25
C ARG A 99 9.71 -10.26 9.46
N CYS A 100 9.57 -10.83 10.65
CA CYS A 100 10.16 -10.29 11.87
C CYS A 100 11.69 -10.20 11.79
N GLN A 101 12.37 -11.24 11.27
CA GLN A 101 13.83 -11.25 11.12
C GLN A 101 14.34 -10.17 10.16
N ARG A 102 13.56 -9.86 9.12
CA ARG A 102 13.89 -8.83 8.12
C ARG A 102 13.29 -7.46 8.45
N LYS A 103 12.65 -7.32 9.61
CA LYS A 103 11.96 -6.08 10.04
C LYS A 103 10.94 -5.58 9.01
N GLN A 104 10.19 -6.50 8.40
CA GLN A 104 9.14 -6.20 7.43
C GLN A 104 7.77 -6.10 8.10
N GLY A 105 6.87 -5.32 7.47
CA GLY A 105 5.50 -5.12 7.95
C GLY A 105 4.64 -6.38 7.88
N ILE A 106 3.59 -6.40 8.71
CA ILE A 106 2.57 -7.45 8.79
C ILE A 106 1.19 -6.86 9.19
N SER A 107 0.94 -5.57 8.97
CA SER A 107 -0.34 -4.97 9.41
C SER A 107 -1.52 -5.41 8.55
N GLY A 108 -1.27 -5.63 7.27
CA GLY A 108 -2.29 -5.95 6.28
C GLY A 108 -2.82 -4.70 5.54
N ASP A 109 -2.25 -3.52 5.83
CA ASP A 109 -2.69 -2.25 5.23
C ASP A 109 -2.29 -2.14 3.75
N TYR A 110 -1.32 -2.95 3.32
CA TYR A 110 -0.76 -2.95 1.97
C TYR A 110 -1.20 -4.19 1.14
N LEU A 111 -2.40 -4.70 1.39
CA LEU A 111 -2.98 -5.79 0.61
C LEU A 111 -3.84 -5.25 -0.55
N PHE A 112 -3.59 -5.74 -1.76
CA PHE A 112 -4.38 -5.42 -2.95
C PHE A 112 -5.06 -6.68 -3.49
N ASP A 113 -6.38 -6.67 -3.64
CA ASP A 113 -7.17 -7.79 -4.18
C ASP A 113 -7.11 -7.78 -5.73
N MET A 114 -6.58 -8.85 -6.31
CA MET A 114 -6.47 -9.02 -7.77
C MET A 114 -7.64 -9.80 -8.38
N GLY A 115 -8.61 -10.20 -7.55
CA GLY A 115 -9.64 -11.16 -7.89
C GLY A 115 -9.12 -12.59 -7.91
N ASN A 116 -10.00 -13.56 -8.20
CA ASN A 116 -9.67 -14.98 -8.32
C ASN A 116 -8.91 -15.57 -7.10
N ASP A 117 -9.25 -15.09 -5.90
CA ASP A 117 -8.61 -15.50 -4.64
C ASP A 117 -7.10 -15.23 -4.57
N LEU A 118 -6.61 -14.26 -5.34
CA LEU A 118 -5.23 -13.79 -5.34
C LEU A 118 -5.13 -12.36 -4.82
N PHE A 119 -4.09 -12.13 -4.04
CA PHE A 119 -3.78 -10.85 -3.43
C PHE A 119 -2.31 -10.52 -3.69
N ILE A 120 -2.01 -9.24 -3.83
CA ILE A 120 -0.65 -8.72 -3.78
C ILE A 120 -0.42 -8.14 -2.39
N ASP A 121 0.62 -8.61 -1.73
CA ASP A 121 1.08 -8.14 -0.43
C ASP A 121 2.27 -7.20 -0.58
N GLY A 122 2.00 -5.91 -0.42
CA GLY A 122 2.96 -4.81 -0.54
C GLY A 122 3.76 -4.53 0.75
N GLU A 123 3.60 -5.32 1.82
CA GLU A 123 4.19 -5.04 3.13
C GLU A 123 5.73 -5.11 3.15
N ASP A 124 6.32 -5.97 2.31
CA ASP A 124 7.75 -6.23 2.27
C ASP A 124 8.46 -5.30 1.28
N ALA A 125 9.18 -4.32 1.79
CA ALA A 125 9.86 -3.34 0.94
C ALA A 125 11.00 -3.94 0.11
N ASP A 126 11.49 -5.13 0.47
CA ASP A 126 12.56 -5.81 -0.29
C ASP A 126 12.04 -6.41 -1.60
N VAL A 127 10.72 -6.60 -1.74
CA VAL A 127 10.09 -7.20 -2.94
C VAL A 127 8.92 -6.40 -3.50
N SER A 128 8.46 -5.39 -2.77
CA SER A 128 7.34 -4.54 -3.18
C SER A 128 7.82 -3.24 -3.80
N SER A 129 7.16 -2.81 -4.87
CA SER A 129 7.48 -1.57 -5.57
C SER A 129 7.23 -0.32 -4.73
N TRP A 130 7.73 0.82 -5.19
CA TRP A 130 7.44 2.14 -4.61
C TRP A 130 5.95 2.49 -4.57
N CYS A 131 5.11 1.85 -5.41
CA CYS A 131 3.67 2.15 -5.48
C CYS A 131 2.94 1.94 -4.16
N ARG A 132 3.50 1.17 -3.21
CA ARG A 132 2.97 1.05 -1.84
C ARG A 132 2.94 2.39 -1.08
N PHE A 133 3.67 3.40 -1.53
CA PHE A 133 3.71 4.74 -0.91
C PHE A 133 2.86 5.77 -1.65
N ALA A 134 2.08 5.35 -2.65
CA ALA A 134 1.06 6.20 -3.25
C ALA A 134 -0.09 6.35 -2.23
N ASN A 135 -0.15 7.52 -1.59
CA ASN A 135 -1.15 7.79 -0.57
C ASN A 135 -2.53 7.98 -1.21
N HIS A 136 -3.57 7.58 -0.47
CA HIS A 136 -4.95 7.89 -0.83
C HIS A 136 -5.14 9.41 -0.78
N ALA A 137 -5.72 9.98 -1.83
CA ALA A 137 -6.17 11.36 -1.85
C ALA A 137 -7.66 11.36 -1.50
N ASP A 138 -8.03 12.11 -0.47
CA ASP A 138 -9.43 12.42 -0.23
C ASP A 138 -9.91 13.31 -1.39
N GLU A 139 -11.06 12.98 -1.97
CA GLU A 139 -11.72 13.87 -2.93
C GLU A 139 -12.06 15.17 -2.19
N LEU A 140 -11.28 16.23 -2.41
CA LEU A 140 -11.77 17.57 -2.15
C LEU A 140 -12.95 17.76 -3.10
N ASN A 141 -14.15 18.00 -2.54
CA ASN A 141 -15.33 18.41 -3.30
C ASN A 141 -14.93 19.61 -4.17
N ASP A 142 -14.70 19.35 -5.45
CA ASP A 142 -14.37 20.34 -6.48
C ASP A 142 -15.63 21.13 -6.90
N GLU A 143 -16.48 21.48 -5.93
CA GLU A 143 -17.60 22.41 -6.11
C GLU A 143 -17.10 23.82 -5.79
N GLY A 144 -16.19 24.29 -6.64
CA GLY A 144 -15.87 25.71 -6.80
C GLY A 144 -16.44 26.20 -8.12
N GLU A 145 -17.64 26.77 -8.07
CA GLU A 145 -18.16 27.69 -9.09
C GLU A 145 -17.09 28.71 -9.48
N ASP A 146 -16.81 28.82 -10.78
CA ASP A 146 -16.39 30.09 -11.40
C ASP A 146 -16.91 30.08 -12.85
N ASP A 147 -18.20 30.34 -12.98
CA ASP A 147 -18.79 30.91 -14.20
C ASP A 147 -18.15 32.29 -14.44
N VAL A 148 -17.02 32.31 -15.15
CA VAL A 148 -16.53 33.56 -15.75
C VAL A 148 -17.35 33.80 -17.01
N ALA A 149 -18.48 34.48 -16.82
CA ALA A 149 -19.22 35.12 -17.90
C ALA A 149 -18.27 36.05 -18.68
N CYS A 150 -18.12 35.79 -19.98
CA CYS A 150 -17.53 36.74 -20.90
C CYS A 150 -18.40 38.01 -20.94
N ASN A 151 -17.82 39.15 -20.56
CA ASN A 151 -18.28 40.48 -20.99
C ASN A 151 -17.26 41.04 -21.98
#